data_AF-W0IY77-F1
#
_entry.id   AF-W0IY77-F1
#
_cell.length_a   1.000
_cell.length_b   1.000
_cell.length_c   1.000
_cell.angle_alpha   90.00
_cell.angle_beta   90.00
_cell.angle_gamma   90.00
#
_symmetry.space_group_name_H-M   'P 1'
#
loop_
_entity.id
_entity.type
_entity.pdbx_description
1 polymer ?
#
loop_
_entity_poly.entity_id
_entity_poly.type
_entity_poly.pdbx_seq_one_letter_code
_entity_poly.pdbx_strand_id
1 'polypeptide(L)'
;MMSVGLSSLMKKLTVLFLAVSLTANAAFIARSAWRAHRESSDGAADSGRNAARLATAGKNARAGGSASVGESDLLEALRGDDPVALRDVLRAAGVDDRTLRMIVSSTIWRRYSDRMKALQPQPDPETLNKNWWKENPWEAQYNRQTKEQRAEARRLQREVRDTLENLLGKDPEAGRYGGWVDPRTSFLPEGKRTSIQEVEQDYAELTSELYREAGRFQVPSDAEAMRVLQESKKQDLAALLTPEEFAQYELRNSQTTQQLRGEMAQFDASEDEFLSIYSLRKEFDERYSNNDMLGMGPRGRDQDYWKQRQEAEKQLNEQIRQALGEERYTDYRRAKDYDYQQLVAAGKRFGLPENTASQLYDLRDATLASSKRLAADDTLTAEQKKESLKTLAADMRNQVTAALGQEAASAYFNNGRMNWLQQMEKGYVVELDDNGQSTRIVNLTSPPKKKK
;
A
#
# COMPACT_ATOMS: atom_id res chain seq x y z
N MET A 1 -31.38 -15.37 -37.18
CA MET A 1 -31.55 -13.90 -37.26
C MET A 1 -31.31 -13.15 -35.92
N MET A 2 -30.58 -13.72 -34.94
CA MET A 2 -30.32 -13.06 -33.63
C MET A 2 -28.84 -12.67 -33.38
N SER A 3 -28.01 -12.56 -34.43
CA SER A 3 -26.57 -12.22 -34.28
C SER A 3 -26.27 -10.71 -34.46
N VAL A 4 -27.21 -9.93 -35.00
CA VAL A 4 -26.97 -8.50 -35.35
C VAL A 4 -27.26 -7.55 -34.17
N GLY A 5 -27.96 -7.99 -33.13
CA GLY A 5 -28.36 -7.17 -31.98
C GLY A 5 -27.26 -6.89 -30.94
N LEU A 6 -26.42 -7.89 -30.62
CA LEU A 6 -25.38 -7.75 -29.59
C LEU A 6 -24.25 -6.79 -30.00
N SER A 7 -23.88 -6.73 -31.29
CA SER A 7 -22.78 -5.87 -31.75
C SER A 7 -23.15 -4.38 -31.74
N SER A 8 -24.44 -4.04 -31.89
CA SER A 8 -24.94 -2.67 -31.82
C SER A 8 -24.99 -2.15 -30.37
N LEU A 9 -25.35 -3.02 -29.41
CA LEU A 9 -25.34 -2.67 -27.99
C LEU A 9 -23.91 -2.48 -27.45
N MET A 10 -22.99 -3.35 -27.86
CA MET A 10 -21.56 -3.25 -27.50
C MET A 10 -20.93 -1.97 -28.05
N LYS A 11 -21.18 -1.61 -29.32
CA LYS A 11 -20.69 -0.33 -29.88
C LYS A 11 -21.25 0.89 -29.15
N LYS A 12 -22.52 0.86 -28.75
CA LYS A 12 -23.15 1.96 -27.99
C LYS A 12 -22.55 2.10 -26.60
N LEU A 13 -22.26 1.00 -25.89
CA LEU A 13 -21.57 1.03 -24.59
C LEU A 13 -20.14 1.54 -24.72
N THR A 14 -19.36 1.07 -25.70
CA THR A 14 -17.99 1.55 -25.93
C THR A 14 -17.95 3.04 -26.28
N VAL A 15 -18.89 3.52 -27.11
CA VAL A 15 -19.00 4.95 -27.45
C VAL A 15 -19.45 5.79 -26.25
N LEU A 16 -20.33 5.27 -25.39
CA LEU A 16 -20.75 5.98 -24.18
C LEU A 16 -19.60 6.09 -23.17
N PHE A 17 -18.81 5.04 -22.99
CA PHE A 17 -17.62 5.05 -22.14
C PHE A 17 -16.54 6.00 -22.68
N LEU A 18 -16.28 5.99 -23.99
CA LEU A 18 -15.36 6.94 -24.63
C LEU A 18 -15.85 8.39 -24.52
N ALA A 19 -17.15 8.65 -24.68
CA ALA A 19 -17.71 9.99 -24.56
C ALA A 19 -17.62 10.53 -23.13
N VAL A 20 -17.91 9.68 -22.13
CA VAL A 20 -17.77 10.06 -20.72
C VAL A 20 -16.30 10.32 -20.35
N SER A 21 -15.39 9.46 -20.81
CA SER A 21 -13.94 9.66 -20.62
C SER A 21 -13.43 10.95 -21.29
N LEU A 22 -13.84 11.23 -22.54
CA LEU A 22 -13.45 12.46 -23.24
C LEU A 22 -13.99 13.73 -22.56
N THR A 23 -15.21 13.70 -22.03
CA THR A 23 -15.76 14.85 -21.29
C THR A 23 -15.11 15.06 -19.93
N ALA A 24 -14.74 13.99 -19.22
CA ALA A 24 -13.97 14.06 -17.98
C ALA A 24 -12.56 14.63 -18.24
N ASN A 25 -11.89 14.15 -19.29
CA ASN A 25 -10.54 14.60 -19.66
C ASN A 25 -10.54 16.05 -20.13
N ALA A 26 -11.54 16.49 -20.90
CA ALA A 26 -11.68 17.88 -21.32
C ALA A 26 -11.96 18.84 -20.15
N ALA A 27 -12.81 18.44 -19.19
CA ALA A 27 -13.07 19.22 -17.98
C ALA A 27 -11.83 19.30 -17.07
N PHE A 28 -11.03 18.23 -17.02
CA PHE A 28 -9.80 18.16 -16.25
C PHE A 28 -8.69 19.06 -16.85
N ILE A 29 -8.47 19.00 -18.18
CA ILE A 29 -7.51 19.86 -18.89
C ILE A 29 -7.88 21.34 -18.74
N ALA A 30 -9.18 21.68 -18.82
CA ALA A 30 -9.64 23.05 -18.62
C ALA A 30 -9.39 23.54 -17.18
N ARG A 31 -9.58 22.69 -16.17
CA ARG A 31 -9.35 23.02 -14.75
C ARG A 31 -7.86 23.12 -14.41
N SER A 32 -7.01 22.26 -14.99
CA SER A 32 -5.56 22.27 -14.77
C SER A 32 -4.89 23.46 -15.45
N ALA A 33 -5.27 23.80 -16.69
CA ALA A 33 -4.81 25.01 -17.38
C ALA A 33 -5.21 26.28 -16.62
N TRP A 34 -6.41 26.31 -16.03
CA TRP A 34 -6.87 27.42 -15.20
C TRP A 34 -6.10 27.55 -13.87
N ARG A 35 -5.78 26.43 -13.20
CA ARG A 35 -4.96 26.43 -11.97
C ARG A 35 -3.51 26.85 -12.23
N ALA A 36 -2.88 26.33 -13.28
CA ALA A 36 -1.50 26.68 -13.66
C ALA A 36 -1.34 28.16 -14.03
N HIS A 37 -2.36 28.75 -14.66
CA HIS A 37 -2.36 30.18 -14.98
C HIS A 37 -2.50 31.06 -13.72
N ARG A 38 -3.15 30.54 -12.67
CA ARG A 38 -3.39 31.27 -11.42
C ARG A 38 -2.17 31.26 -10.50
N GLU A 39 -1.49 30.12 -10.39
CA GLU A 39 -0.25 29.99 -9.60
C GLU A 39 0.92 30.81 -10.17
N SER A 40 1.01 30.95 -11.50
CA SER A 40 2.00 31.80 -12.16
C SER A 40 1.74 33.30 -11.97
N SER A 41 0.48 33.71 -11.78
CA SER A 41 0.11 35.10 -11.51
C SER A 41 0.19 35.51 -10.04
N ASP A 42 -0.06 34.58 -9.10
CA ASP A 42 -0.15 34.89 -7.67
C ASP A 42 1.24 34.93 -6.99
N GLY A 43 2.25 34.20 -7.49
CA GLY A 43 3.59 34.15 -6.91
C GLY A 43 4.37 35.48 -6.89
N ALA A 44 4.09 36.40 -7.82
CA ALA A 44 4.72 37.73 -7.87
C ALA A 44 3.89 38.82 -7.19
N ALA A 45 2.58 38.64 -7.06
CA ALA A 45 1.66 39.63 -6.47
C ALA A 45 1.53 39.51 -4.95
N ASP A 46 1.73 38.31 -4.38
CA ASP A 46 1.47 38.05 -2.96
C ASP A 46 2.58 38.59 -2.03
N SER A 47 3.83 38.66 -2.50
CA SER A 47 4.96 39.23 -1.75
C SER A 47 4.84 40.76 -1.57
N GLY A 48 4.34 41.47 -2.59
CA GLY A 48 4.13 42.93 -2.54
C GLY A 48 2.86 43.32 -1.76
N ARG A 49 1.80 42.50 -1.82
CA ARG A 49 0.53 42.76 -1.12
C ARG A 49 0.61 42.47 0.38
N ASN A 50 1.40 41.50 0.82
CA ASN A 50 1.58 41.21 2.25
C ASN A 50 2.37 42.32 2.97
N ALA A 51 3.39 42.91 2.33
CA ALA A 51 4.11 44.06 2.88
C ALA A 51 3.22 45.32 3.00
N ALA A 52 2.37 45.59 1.99
CA ALA A 52 1.44 46.71 2.02
C ALA A 52 0.28 46.52 3.02
N ARG A 53 -0.21 45.28 3.20
CA ARG A 53 -1.26 44.94 4.18
C ARG A 53 -0.79 45.01 5.63
N LEU A 54 0.45 44.62 5.93
CA LEU A 54 1.00 44.76 7.29
C LEU A 54 1.19 46.23 7.68
N ALA A 55 1.56 47.09 6.72
CA ALA A 55 1.68 48.54 6.94
C ALA A 55 0.33 49.28 7.09
N THR A 56 -0.75 48.78 6.46
CA THR A 56 -2.10 49.34 6.63
C THR A 56 -2.84 48.77 7.84
N ALA A 57 -2.59 47.51 8.22
CA ALA A 57 -3.15 46.89 9.43
C ALA A 57 -2.66 47.56 10.72
N GLY A 58 -1.40 48.00 10.75
CA GLY A 58 -0.83 48.76 11.89
C GLY A 58 -1.45 50.16 12.10
N LYS A 59 -2.05 50.75 11.06
CA LYS A 59 -2.72 52.07 11.14
C LYS A 59 -4.23 51.97 11.39
N ASN A 60 -4.90 50.93 10.91
CA ASN A 60 -6.34 50.73 11.14
C ASN A 60 -6.69 50.10 12.50
N ALA A 61 -5.73 49.47 13.20
CA ALA A 61 -5.95 48.90 14.53
C ALA A 61 -6.21 49.96 15.64
N ARG A 62 -6.02 51.25 15.38
CA ARG A 62 -6.34 52.35 16.31
C ARG A 62 -7.55 53.18 15.92
N ALA A 63 -8.23 52.87 14.82
CA ALA A 63 -9.41 53.60 14.35
C ALA A 63 -10.40 52.64 13.69
N GLY A 64 -11.05 51.81 14.49
CA GLY A 64 -12.15 50.96 14.05
C GLY A 64 -12.98 50.60 15.26
N GLY A 65 -14.15 51.25 15.42
CA GLY A 65 -15.09 50.91 16.46
C GLY A 65 -15.43 49.43 16.38
N SER A 66 -15.29 48.74 17.52
CA SER A 66 -15.89 47.44 17.75
C SER A 66 -17.39 47.58 17.51
N ALA A 67 -17.87 47.22 16.31
CA ALA A 67 -19.28 46.88 16.15
C ALA A 67 -19.50 45.65 17.04
N SER A 68 -20.09 45.87 18.22
CA SER A 68 -20.49 44.79 19.10
C SER A 68 -21.53 43.97 18.35
N VAL A 69 -21.12 42.84 17.78
CA VAL A 69 -22.05 41.82 17.29
C VAL A 69 -22.97 41.48 18.47
N GLY A 70 -24.27 41.69 18.31
CA GLY A 70 -25.23 41.39 19.35
C GLY A 70 -25.29 39.88 19.60
N GLU A 71 -25.49 39.47 20.84
CA GLU A 71 -25.77 38.06 21.18
C GLU A 71 -26.96 37.51 20.36
N SER A 72 -27.93 38.39 20.03
CA SER A 72 -29.03 38.10 19.12
C SER A 72 -28.58 37.70 17.71
N ASP A 73 -27.60 38.41 17.13
CA ASP A 73 -27.15 38.23 15.75
C ASP A 73 -26.36 36.92 15.61
N LEU A 74 -25.56 36.60 16.65
CA LEU A 74 -24.85 35.32 16.73
C LEU A 74 -25.82 34.14 16.89
N LEU A 75 -26.84 34.28 17.74
CA LEU A 75 -27.87 33.25 17.93
C LEU A 75 -28.72 33.08 16.67
N GLU A 76 -29.02 34.15 15.94
CA GLU A 76 -29.75 34.09 14.69
C GLU A 76 -28.91 33.40 13.59
N ALA A 77 -27.63 33.75 13.46
CA ALA A 77 -26.72 33.11 12.52
C ALA A 77 -26.45 31.62 12.83
N LEU A 78 -26.44 31.22 14.12
CA LEU A 78 -26.32 29.81 14.54
C LEU A 78 -27.60 29.01 14.32
N ARG A 79 -28.77 29.66 14.36
CA ARG A 79 -30.06 29.04 14.03
C ARG A 79 -30.30 28.99 12.53
N GLY A 80 -29.72 29.93 11.78
CA GLY A 80 -29.71 29.91 10.32
C GLY A 80 -28.78 28.82 9.78
N ASP A 81 -29.18 28.20 8.68
CA ASP A 81 -28.36 27.23 7.95
C ASP A 81 -27.48 27.92 6.87
N ASP A 82 -27.12 29.20 7.06
CA ASP A 82 -26.24 29.94 6.14
C ASP A 82 -24.79 29.99 6.64
N PRO A 83 -23.88 29.18 6.06
CA PRO A 83 -22.50 29.12 6.49
C PRO A 83 -21.70 30.41 6.14
N VAL A 84 -22.16 31.23 5.19
CA VAL A 84 -21.52 32.50 4.84
C VAL A 84 -21.82 33.55 5.90
N ALA A 85 -23.10 33.73 6.24
CA ALA A 85 -23.52 34.63 7.32
C ALA A 85 -22.86 34.25 8.64
N LEU A 86 -22.84 32.95 8.98
CA LEU A 86 -22.20 32.45 10.19
C LEU A 86 -20.69 32.73 10.22
N ARG A 87 -19.98 32.53 9.10
CA ARG A 87 -18.54 32.87 8.99
C ARG A 87 -18.30 34.35 9.26
N ASP A 88 -19.09 35.23 8.65
CA ASP A 88 -18.89 36.66 8.73
C ASP A 88 -19.20 37.22 10.12
N VAL A 89 -20.25 36.71 10.77
CA VAL A 89 -20.61 37.04 12.17
C VAL A 89 -19.53 36.57 13.14
N LEU A 90 -19.04 35.33 13.01
CA LEU A 90 -17.96 34.81 13.87
C LEU A 90 -16.65 35.58 13.69
N ARG A 91 -16.31 35.98 12.45
CA ARG A 91 -15.13 36.79 12.17
C ARG A 91 -15.26 38.20 12.74
N ALA A 92 -16.44 38.82 12.63
CA ALA A 92 -16.73 40.13 13.20
C ALA A 92 -16.69 40.11 14.75
N ALA A 93 -17.09 38.99 15.36
CA ALA A 93 -17.01 38.77 16.81
C ALA A 93 -15.57 38.47 17.31
N GLY A 94 -14.57 38.40 16.42
CA GLY A 94 -13.18 38.16 16.78
C GLY A 94 -12.86 36.73 17.21
N VAL A 95 -13.70 35.76 16.82
CA VAL A 95 -13.44 34.34 17.06
C VAL A 95 -12.19 33.90 16.29
N ASP A 96 -11.32 33.11 16.92
CA ASP A 96 -10.09 32.63 16.30
C ASP A 96 -10.40 31.71 15.10
N ASP A 97 -9.48 31.65 14.13
CA ASP A 97 -9.68 30.94 12.85
C ASP A 97 -9.99 29.45 13.05
N ARG A 98 -9.40 28.80 14.07
CA ARG A 98 -9.62 27.38 14.36
C ARG A 98 -11.05 27.14 14.85
N THR A 99 -11.51 27.93 15.82
CA THR A 99 -12.87 27.83 16.36
C THR A 99 -13.92 28.20 15.31
N LEU A 100 -13.66 29.24 14.52
CA LEU A 100 -14.51 29.64 13.40
C LEU A 100 -14.66 28.50 12.38
N ARG A 101 -13.55 27.90 11.93
CA ARG A 101 -13.58 26.77 11.00
C ARG A 101 -14.35 25.59 11.55
N MET A 102 -14.15 25.22 12.82
CA MET A 102 -14.87 24.11 13.45
C MET A 102 -16.40 24.33 13.44
N ILE A 103 -16.84 25.53 13.83
CA ILE A 103 -18.26 25.87 13.90
C ILE A 103 -18.89 25.90 12.50
N VAL A 104 -18.29 26.63 11.56
CA VAL A 104 -18.82 26.75 10.19
C VAL A 104 -18.81 25.40 9.46
N SER A 105 -17.76 24.59 9.65
CA SER A 105 -17.69 23.25 9.07
C SER A 105 -18.82 22.37 9.60
N SER A 106 -19.15 22.44 10.90
CA SER A 106 -20.24 21.66 11.47
C SER A 106 -21.61 21.98 10.86
N THR A 107 -21.85 23.25 10.52
CA THR A 107 -23.08 23.70 9.83
C THR A 107 -23.15 23.15 8.41
N ILE A 108 -22.05 23.21 7.65
CA ILE A 108 -21.95 22.60 6.32
C ILE A 108 -22.17 21.08 6.39
N TRP A 109 -21.53 20.42 7.37
CA TRP A 109 -21.67 18.98 7.60
C TRP A 109 -23.10 18.57 7.92
N ARG A 110 -23.87 19.39 8.66
CA ARG A 110 -25.28 19.11 8.96
C ARG A 110 -26.11 19.00 7.69
N ARG A 111 -26.05 20.03 6.82
CA ARG A 111 -26.74 20.07 5.52
C ARG A 111 -26.32 18.93 4.59
N TYR A 112 -25.01 18.64 4.57
CA TYR A 112 -24.48 17.52 3.81
C TYR A 112 -24.99 16.17 4.35
N SER A 113 -25.05 16.00 5.68
CA SER A 113 -25.43 14.73 6.29
C SER A 113 -26.85 14.33 5.88
N ASP A 114 -27.76 15.28 5.73
CA ASP A 114 -29.14 14.99 5.35
C ASP A 114 -29.27 14.65 3.87
N ARG A 115 -28.55 15.35 2.98
CA ARG A 115 -28.44 14.97 1.56
C ARG A 115 -27.80 13.59 1.41
N MET A 116 -26.76 13.28 2.18
CA MET A 116 -26.13 11.95 2.17
C MET A 116 -27.05 10.85 2.70
N LYS A 117 -27.80 11.10 3.78
CA LYS A 117 -28.80 10.14 4.29
C LYS A 117 -29.85 9.84 3.22
N ALA A 118 -30.29 10.84 2.46
CA ALA A 118 -31.26 10.64 1.37
C ALA A 118 -30.71 9.80 0.19
N LEU A 119 -29.39 9.82 -0.02
CA LEU A 119 -28.70 9.01 -1.04
C LEU A 119 -28.35 7.60 -0.55
N GLN A 120 -28.50 7.33 0.74
CA GLN A 120 -28.25 6.02 1.32
C GLN A 120 -29.54 5.23 1.41
N PRO A 121 -29.59 4.00 0.84
CA PRO A 121 -30.70 3.10 1.08
C PRO A 121 -30.74 2.77 2.56
N GLN A 122 -31.82 3.13 3.24
CA GLN A 122 -32.07 2.74 4.63
C GLN A 122 -32.90 1.46 4.66
N PRO A 123 -32.28 0.30 4.89
CA PRO A 123 -33.04 -0.92 5.03
C PRO A 123 -33.85 -0.91 6.32
N ASP A 124 -35.05 -1.46 6.24
CA ASP A 124 -35.92 -1.63 7.39
C ASP A 124 -35.23 -2.49 8.49
N PRO A 125 -35.28 -2.08 9.78
CA PRO A 125 -34.65 -2.81 10.87
C PRO A 125 -35.10 -4.28 11.00
N GLU A 126 -36.34 -4.63 10.67
CA GLU A 126 -36.77 -6.03 10.70
C GLU A 126 -36.09 -6.86 9.61
N THR A 127 -35.88 -6.26 8.44
CA THR A 127 -35.20 -6.91 7.31
C THR A 127 -33.73 -7.18 7.63
N LEU A 128 -33.06 -6.24 8.30
CA LEU A 128 -31.70 -6.42 8.82
C LEU A 128 -31.64 -7.53 9.87
N ASN A 129 -32.55 -7.51 10.84
CA ASN A 129 -32.62 -8.52 11.89
C ASN A 129 -32.89 -9.93 11.34
N LYS A 130 -33.74 -10.05 10.31
CA LYS A 130 -34.05 -11.33 9.66
C LYS A 130 -32.91 -11.88 8.80
N ASN A 131 -31.92 -11.07 8.41
CA ASN A 131 -30.87 -11.47 7.48
C ASN A 131 -29.45 -11.16 7.98
N TRP A 132 -29.26 -10.94 9.29
CA TRP A 132 -27.97 -10.54 9.85
C TRP A 132 -26.83 -11.52 9.54
N TRP A 133 -27.16 -12.82 9.36
CA TRP A 133 -26.19 -13.87 9.00
C TRP A 133 -25.89 -13.98 7.50
N LYS A 134 -26.63 -13.28 6.65
CA LYS A 134 -26.51 -13.36 5.18
C LYS A 134 -25.72 -12.19 4.59
N GLU A 135 -25.64 -11.08 5.30
CA GLU A 135 -25.05 -9.84 4.80
C GLU A 135 -24.03 -9.29 5.78
N ASN A 136 -22.84 -8.98 5.28
CA ASN A 136 -21.89 -8.14 6.01
C ASN A 136 -22.49 -6.71 6.07
N PRO A 137 -22.73 -6.12 7.25
CA PRO A 137 -23.35 -4.81 7.39
C PRO A 137 -22.65 -3.70 6.60
N TRP A 138 -21.32 -3.76 6.51
CA TRP A 138 -20.50 -2.79 5.76
C TRP A 138 -20.68 -2.91 4.24
N GLU A 139 -20.71 -4.15 3.73
CA GLU A 139 -20.91 -4.40 2.30
C GLU A 139 -22.35 -4.09 1.88
N ALA A 140 -23.33 -4.40 2.74
CA ALA A 140 -24.73 -4.26 2.40
C ALA A 140 -25.19 -2.80 2.31
N GLN A 141 -24.61 -1.90 3.10
CA GLN A 141 -24.89 -0.46 2.97
C GLN A 141 -24.37 0.11 1.65
N TYR A 142 -23.20 -0.35 1.21
CA TYR A 142 -22.54 0.14 0.00
C TYR A 142 -23.07 -0.53 -1.29
N ASN A 143 -23.40 -1.83 -1.24
CA ASN A 143 -23.91 -2.60 -2.38
C ASN A 143 -25.38 -2.32 -2.71
N ARG A 144 -26.15 -1.78 -1.76
CA ARG A 144 -27.55 -1.38 -2.01
C ARG A 144 -27.67 -0.08 -2.81
N GLN A 145 -26.59 0.70 -2.94
CA GLN A 145 -26.63 1.95 -3.70
C GLN A 145 -26.60 1.71 -5.21
N THR A 146 -27.48 2.37 -5.96
CA THR A 146 -27.41 2.34 -7.42
C THR A 146 -26.14 3.03 -7.93
N LYS A 147 -25.82 2.87 -9.22
CA LYS A 147 -24.68 3.56 -9.84
C LYS A 147 -24.87 5.08 -9.76
N GLU A 148 -26.08 5.56 -9.99
CA GLU A 148 -26.47 6.98 -9.93
C GLU A 148 -26.35 7.53 -8.50
N GLN A 149 -26.84 6.80 -7.50
CA GLN A 149 -26.73 7.21 -6.09
C GLN A 149 -25.28 7.34 -5.63
N ARG A 150 -24.41 6.42 -6.06
CA ARG A 150 -22.98 6.49 -5.79
C ARG A 150 -22.35 7.70 -6.49
N ALA A 151 -22.66 7.93 -7.76
CA ALA A 151 -22.16 9.09 -8.50
C ALA A 151 -22.60 10.43 -7.88
N GLU A 152 -23.84 10.51 -7.39
CA GLU A 152 -24.37 11.70 -6.73
C GLU A 152 -23.73 11.92 -5.35
N ALA A 153 -23.53 10.85 -4.56
CA ALA A 153 -22.80 10.94 -3.29
C ALA A 153 -21.38 11.48 -3.49
N ARG A 154 -20.70 11.10 -4.58
CA ARG A 154 -19.37 11.63 -4.94
C ARG A 154 -19.39 13.10 -5.34
N ARG A 155 -20.37 13.50 -6.16
CA ARG A 155 -20.57 14.91 -6.53
C ARG A 155 -20.78 15.75 -5.28
N LEU A 156 -21.60 15.26 -4.36
CA LEU A 156 -21.89 15.92 -3.11
C LEU A 156 -20.65 16.02 -2.20
N GLN A 157 -19.82 14.98 -2.12
CA GLN A 157 -18.54 15.04 -1.39
C GLN A 157 -17.59 16.10 -1.96
N ARG A 158 -17.44 16.17 -3.28
CA ARG A 158 -16.64 17.21 -3.95
C ARG A 158 -17.21 18.60 -3.73
N GLU A 159 -18.53 18.74 -3.83
CA GLU A 159 -19.24 20.00 -3.56
C GLU A 159 -18.94 20.50 -2.14
N VAL A 160 -18.97 19.62 -1.13
CA VAL A 160 -18.63 19.99 0.25
C VAL A 160 -17.18 20.41 0.41
N ARG A 161 -16.25 19.63 -0.15
CA ARG A 161 -14.82 19.98 -0.11
C ARG A 161 -14.57 21.35 -0.75
N ASP A 162 -15.08 21.56 -1.97
CA ASP A 162 -14.91 22.81 -2.71
C ASP A 162 -15.63 23.97 -1.99
N THR A 163 -16.77 23.72 -1.34
CA THR A 163 -17.48 24.73 -0.51
C THR A 163 -16.65 25.13 0.70
N LEU A 164 -16.09 24.17 1.43
CA LEU A 164 -15.23 24.43 2.58
C LEU A 164 -13.98 25.21 2.17
N GLU A 165 -13.31 24.81 1.09
CA GLU A 165 -12.12 25.49 0.58
C GLU A 165 -12.43 26.90 0.07
N ASN A 166 -13.54 27.10 -0.65
CA ASN A 166 -13.94 28.43 -1.11
C ASN A 166 -14.36 29.36 0.04
N LEU A 167 -15.01 28.82 1.08
CA LEU A 167 -15.58 29.61 2.16
C LEU A 167 -14.56 29.98 3.23
N LEU A 168 -13.71 29.02 3.59
CA LEU A 168 -12.78 29.09 4.71
C LEU A 168 -11.31 29.15 4.24
N GLY A 169 -11.03 28.95 2.95
CA GLY A 169 -9.68 28.75 2.44
C GLY A 169 -9.16 27.34 2.77
N LYS A 170 -7.99 26.99 2.22
CA LYS A 170 -7.30 25.73 2.53
C LYS A 170 -7.15 25.57 4.04
N ASP A 171 -7.44 24.37 4.53
CA ASP A 171 -7.33 24.05 5.95
C ASP A 171 -5.84 23.92 6.34
N PRO A 172 -5.29 24.82 7.17
CA PRO A 172 -3.90 24.71 7.63
C PRO A 172 -3.69 23.48 8.53
N GLU A 173 -4.76 22.93 9.09
CA GLU A 173 -4.76 21.75 9.97
C GLU A 173 -5.07 20.44 9.23
N ALA A 174 -5.44 20.49 7.94
CA ALA A 174 -5.54 19.28 7.11
C ALA A 174 -4.18 18.57 7.01
N GLY A 175 -3.09 19.32 7.15
CA GLY A 175 -1.73 18.82 7.33
C GLY A 175 -1.35 18.52 8.78
N ARG A 176 -2.19 18.76 9.79
CA ARG A 176 -1.86 18.56 11.22
C ARG A 176 -2.56 17.36 11.85
N TYR A 177 -3.73 16.97 11.35
CA TYR A 177 -4.35 15.65 11.60
C TYR A 177 -3.93 14.59 10.56
N GLY A 178 -2.79 14.82 9.92
CA GLY A 178 -2.23 13.89 8.94
C GLY A 178 -0.80 14.25 8.62
N GLY A 179 -0.55 15.39 7.96
CA GLY A 179 0.80 15.87 7.60
C GLY A 179 1.65 14.90 6.79
N TRP A 180 1.07 13.74 6.52
CA TRP A 180 1.72 12.58 6.01
C TRP A 180 1.79 12.78 4.52
N VAL A 181 2.97 13.22 4.09
CA VAL A 181 3.31 13.24 2.69
C VAL A 181 3.63 11.81 2.32
N ASP A 182 2.82 11.24 1.43
CA ASP A 182 3.09 9.91 0.90
C ASP A 182 4.52 9.88 0.31
N PRO A 183 5.44 9.06 0.83
CA PRO A 183 6.81 8.98 0.32
C PRO A 183 6.88 8.65 -1.18
N ARG A 184 5.83 8.06 -1.74
CA ARG A 184 5.72 7.72 -3.17
C ARG A 184 5.54 8.97 -4.04
N THR A 185 5.03 10.06 -3.50
CA THR A 185 4.79 11.32 -4.23
C THR A 185 5.48 12.53 -3.60
N SER A 186 6.28 12.33 -2.54
CA SER A 186 6.93 13.40 -1.77
C SER A 186 7.89 14.29 -2.56
N PHE A 187 8.42 13.79 -3.69
CA PHE A 187 9.28 14.55 -4.59
C PHE A 187 8.52 15.58 -5.44
N LEU A 188 7.17 15.55 -5.42
CA LEU A 188 6.32 16.41 -6.21
C LEU A 188 5.80 17.61 -5.41
N PRO A 189 5.61 18.77 -6.06
CA PRO A 189 4.89 19.91 -5.49
C PRO A 189 3.49 19.51 -5.01
N GLU A 190 2.98 20.20 -3.97
CA GLU A 190 1.67 19.91 -3.37
C GLU A 190 0.53 19.89 -4.39
N GLY A 191 0.47 20.88 -5.29
CA GLY A 191 -0.57 20.94 -6.33
C GLY A 191 -0.60 19.69 -7.21
N LYS A 192 0.57 19.17 -7.63
CA LYS A 192 0.68 17.93 -8.41
C LYS A 192 0.29 16.71 -7.58
N ARG A 193 0.66 16.65 -6.29
CA ARG A 193 0.24 15.56 -5.38
C ARG A 193 -1.28 15.47 -5.26
N THR A 194 -1.95 16.61 -5.09
CA THR A 194 -3.42 16.66 -5.06
C THR A 194 -4.03 16.21 -6.38
N SER A 195 -3.50 16.66 -7.53
CA SER A 195 -4.00 16.21 -8.83
C SER A 195 -3.81 14.72 -9.09
N ILE A 196 -2.68 14.13 -8.68
CA ILE A 196 -2.46 12.67 -8.75
C ILE A 196 -3.49 11.93 -7.89
N GLN A 197 -3.74 12.40 -6.66
CA GLN A 197 -4.74 11.77 -5.78
C GLN A 197 -6.14 11.80 -6.40
N GLU A 198 -6.52 12.91 -7.05
CA GLU A 198 -7.80 13.02 -7.77
C GLU A 198 -7.87 11.98 -8.91
N VAL A 199 -6.83 11.87 -9.74
CA VAL A 199 -6.77 10.85 -10.82
C VAL A 199 -6.81 9.43 -10.25
N GLU A 200 -6.02 9.13 -9.21
CA GLU A 200 -6.03 7.80 -8.59
C GLU A 200 -7.39 7.42 -8.03
N GLN A 201 -8.11 8.36 -7.42
CA GLN A 201 -9.46 8.14 -6.91
C GLN A 201 -10.45 7.85 -8.05
N ASP A 202 -10.45 8.66 -9.11
CA ASP A 202 -11.35 8.47 -10.26
C ASP A 202 -11.14 7.09 -10.92
N TYR A 203 -9.89 6.66 -11.11
CA TYR A 203 -9.59 5.35 -11.69
C TYR A 203 -9.84 4.17 -10.74
N ALA A 204 -9.62 4.34 -9.43
CA ALA A 204 -9.98 3.34 -8.44
C ALA A 204 -11.50 3.10 -8.43
N GLU A 205 -12.29 4.16 -8.63
CA GLU A 205 -13.74 4.05 -8.74
C GLU A 205 -14.18 3.34 -10.01
N LEU A 206 -13.66 3.72 -11.18
CA LEU A 206 -13.96 3.05 -12.45
C LEU A 206 -13.63 1.56 -12.38
N THR A 207 -12.48 1.24 -11.79
CA THR A 207 -12.03 -0.12 -11.54
C THR A 207 -12.99 -0.86 -10.59
N SER A 208 -13.44 -0.23 -9.50
CA SER A 208 -14.41 -0.80 -8.56
C SER A 208 -15.81 -0.99 -9.17
N GLU A 209 -16.24 -0.10 -10.07
CA GLU A 209 -17.47 -0.28 -10.85
C GLU A 209 -17.35 -1.47 -11.80
N LEU A 210 -16.23 -1.62 -12.49
CA LEU A 210 -15.97 -2.76 -13.38
C LEU A 210 -15.95 -4.10 -12.62
N TYR A 211 -15.27 -4.18 -11.48
CA TYR A 211 -15.31 -5.38 -10.63
C TYR A 211 -16.73 -5.72 -10.14
N ARG A 212 -17.58 -4.71 -9.87
CA ARG A 212 -18.97 -4.94 -9.46
C ARG A 212 -19.86 -5.42 -10.59
N GLU A 213 -19.67 -4.88 -11.79
CA GLU A 213 -20.43 -5.29 -12.98
C GLU A 213 -20.09 -6.73 -13.38
N ALA A 214 -18.79 -7.08 -13.35
CA ALA A 214 -18.34 -8.47 -13.54
C ALA A 214 -18.86 -9.39 -12.42
N GLY A 215 -19.03 -8.88 -11.20
CA GLY A 215 -19.53 -9.64 -10.07
C GLY A 215 -18.69 -10.90 -9.82
N ARG A 216 -19.35 -12.06 -9.72
CA ARG A 216 -18.67 -13.37 -9.59
C ARG A 216 -18.31 -14.02 -10.92
N PHE A 217 -18.73 -13.46 -12.05
CA PHE A 217 -18.55 -14.05 -13.37
C PHE A 217 -17.90 -13.05 -14.33
N GLN A 218 -16.58 -13.17 -14.46
CA GLN A 218 -15.80 -12.31 -15.33
C GLN A 218 -15.81 -12.83 -16.77
N VAL A 219 -15.89 -11.91 -17.72
CA VAL A 219 -15.79 -12.19 -19.15
C VAL A 219 -14.50 -11.58 -19.74
N PRO A 220 -14.01 -12.07 -20.89
CA PRO A 220 -12.79 -11.52 -21.51
C PRO A 220 -12.84 -10.02 -21.80
N SER A 221 -14.03 -9.45 -22.04
CA SER A 221 -14.19 -8.00 -22.22
C SER A 221 -13.89 -7.20 -20.95
N ASP A 222 -14.06 -7.78 -19.76
CA ASP A 222 -13.74 -7.11 -18.50
C ASP A 222 -12.22 -6.95 -18.34
N ALA A 223 -11.45 -7.95 -18.79
CA ALA A 223 -9.99 -7.90 -18.79
C ALA A 223 -9.46 -6.81 -19.75
N GLU A 224 -10.05 -6.71 -20.94
CA GLU A 224 -9.68 -5.65 -21.89
C GLU A 224 -10.11 -4.26 -21.38
N ALA A 225 -11.28 -4.14 -20.75
CA ALA A 225 -11.70 -2.90 -20.11
C ALA A 225 -10.75 -2.48 -18.98
N MET A 226 -10.30 -3.42 -18.15
CA MET A 226 -9.26 -3.17 -17.13
C MET A 226 -7.95 -2.69 -17.75
N ARG A 227 -7.51 -3.31 -18.86
CA ARG A 227 -6.30 -2.91 -19.57
C ARG A 227 -6.40 -1.48 -20.11
N VAL A 228 -7.53 -1.14 -20.73
CA VAL A 228 -7.80 0.21 -21.24
C VAL A 228 -7.85 1.23 -20.11
N LEU A 229 -8.46 0.90 -18.97
CA LEU A 229 -8.48 1.79 -17.79
C LEU A 229 -7.08 2.07 -17.26
N GLN A 230 -6.21 1.05 -17.16
CA GLN A 230 -4.83 1.23 -16.72
C GLN A 230 -4.02 2.09 -17.69
N GLU A 231 -4.17 1.87 -18.99
CA GLU A 231 -3.48 2.67 -20.01
C GLU A 231 -3.97 4.12 -20.00
N SER A 232 -5.28 4.34 -19.86
CA SER A 232 -5.85 5.69 -19.75
C SER A 232 -5.34 6.40 -18.51
N LYS A 233 -5.29 5.70 -17.35
CA LYS A 233 -4.69 6.23 -16.11
C LYS A 233 -3.24 6.64 -16.33
N LYS A 234 -2.46 5.80 -17.01
CA LYS A 234 -1.06 6.07 -17.31
C LYS A 234 -0.90 7.34 -18.14
N GLN A 235 -1.73 7.51 -19.17
CA GLN A 235 -1.73 8.69 -20.04
C GLN A 235 -2.12 9.96 -19.30
N ASP A 236 -3.15 9.91 -18.45
CA ASP A 236 -3.57 11.07 -17.65
C ASP A 236 -2.49 11.49 -16.65
N LEU A 237 -1.80 10.53 -16.03
CA LEU A 237 -0.66 10.80 -15.14
C LEU A 237 0.54 11.36 -15.91
N ALA A 238 0.83 10.85 -17.11
CA ALA A 238 1.91 11.36 -17.96
C ALA A 238 1.62 12.77 -18.50
N ALA A 239 0.36 13.17 -18.64
CA ALA A 239 -0.02 14.53 -19.01
C ALA A 239 0.16 15.54 -17.85
N LEU A 240 0.10 15.06 -16.60
CA LEU A 240 0.28 15.87 -15.40
C LEU A 240 1.74 16.05 -14.97
N LEU A 241 2.59 15.09 -15.34
CA LEU A 241 3.97 14.98 -14.90
C LEU A 241 4.94 15.24 -16.05
N THR A 242 6.09 15.83 -15.74
CA THR A 242 7.23 15.82 -16.68
C THR A 242 7.71 14.39 -16.91
N PRO A 243 8.40 14.09 -18.02
CA PRO A 243 8.94 12.74 -18.28
C PRO A 243 9.79 12.20 -17.11
N GLU A 244 10.61 13.06 -16.49
CA GLU A 244 11.46 12.71 -15.36
C GLU A 244 10.64 12.44 -14.08
N GLU A 245 9.65 13.28 -13.79
CA GLU A 245 8.74 13.08 -12.66
C GLU A 245 7.90 11.82 -12.82
N PHE A 246 7.45 11.54 -14.05
CA PHE A 246 6.68 10.35 -14.38
C PHE A 246 7.52 9.08 -14.19
N ALA A 247 8.78 9.08 -14.63
CA ALA A 247 9.70 7.97 -14.40
C ALA A 247 9.93 7.69 -12.91
N GLN A 248 10.10 8.74 -12.09
CA GLN A 248 10.19 8.57 -10.63
C GLN A 248 8.89 8.08 -10.01
N TYR A 249 7.74 8.56 -10.49
CA TYR A 249 6.44 8.10 -10.03
C TYR A 249 6.26 6.61 -10.36
N GLU A 250 6.56 6.17 -11.59
CA GLU A 250 6.49 4.76 -11.98
C GLU A 250 7.44 3.90 -11.15
N LEU A 251 8.69 4.33 -10.95
CA LEU A 251 9.65 3.64 -10.10
C LEU A 251 9.09 3.44 -8.67
N ARG A 252 8.56 4.50 -8.04
CA ARG A 252 8.10 4.45 -6.64
C ARG A 252 6.77 3.71 -6.45
N ASN A 253 5.94 3.66 -7.49
CA ASN A 253 4.60 3.06 -7.45
C ASN A 253 4.50 1.68 -8.13
N SER A 254 5.55 1.20 -8.79
CA SER A 254 5.51 -0.09 -9.49
C SER A 254 5.27 -1.25 -8.52
N GLN A 255 4.69 -2.34 -9.06
CA GLN A 255 4.48 -3.57 -8.31
C GLN A 255 5.79 -4.15 -7.77
N THR A 256 6.87 -4.08 -8.56
CA THR A 256 8.20 -4.52 -8.16
C THR A 256 8.71 -3.75 -6.95
N THR A 257 8.56 -2.42 -6.94
CA THR A 257 8.92 -1.61 -5.76
C THR A 257 8.06 -1.91 -4.55
N GLN A 258 6.76 -2.17 -4.74
CA GLN A 258 5.88 -2.57 -3.64
C GLN A 258 6.33 -3.89 -2.99
N GLN A 259 6.76 -4.87 -3.79
CA GLN A 259 7.31 -6.14 -3.30
C GLN A 259 8.67 -5.93 -2.63
N LEU A 260 9.57 -5.16 -3.26
CA LEU A 260 10.92 -4.95 -2.77
C LEU A 260 10.98 -4.08 -1.51
N ARG A 261 10.06 -3.13 -1.30
CA ARG A 261 10.15 -2.15 -0.20
C ARG A 261 10.33 -2.81 1.17
N GLY A 262 9.60 -3.89 1.44
CA GLY A 262 9.74 -4.64 2.68
C GLY A 262 11.07 -5.40 2.76
N GLU A 263 11.47 -6.07 1.69
CA GLU A 263 12.74 -6.81 1.60
C GLU A 263 13.94 -5.86 1.78
N MET A 264 13.91 -4.70 1.14
CA MET A 264 14.99 -3.71 1.14
C MET A 264 15.14 -3.02 2.49
N ALA A 265 14.03 -2.80 3.22
CA ALA A 265 14.06 -2.30 4.58
C ALA A 265 14.68 -3.31 5.56
N GLN A 266 14.47 -4.62 5.35
CA GLN A 266 15.09 -5.65 6.19
C GLN A 266 16.57 -5.88 5.85
N PHE A 267 16.93 -5.70 4.58
CA PHE A 267 18.31 -5.76 4.11
C PHE A 267 19.13 -4.50 4.45
N ASP A 268 18.46 -3.42 4.85
CA ASP A 268 19.07 -2.10 5.02
C ASP A 268 19.83 -1.69 3.75
N ALA A 269 19.11 -1.75 2.61
CA ALA A 269 19.67 -1.48 1.30
C ALA A 269 19.96 0.02 1.12
N SER A 270 21.10 0.34 0.51
CA SER A 270 21.33 1.68 -0.05
C SER A 270 20.45 1.93 -1.29
N GLU A 271 20.34 3.18 -1.72
CA GLU A 271 19.58 3.54 -2.92
C GLU A 271 20.17 2.90 -4.19
N ASP A 272 21.50 2.84 -4.30
CA ASP A 272 22.18 2.21 -5.45
C ASP A 272 21.94 0.69 -5.49
N GLU A 273 21.96 0.02 -4.34
CA GLU A 273 21.62 -1.41 -4.23
C GLU A 273 20.15 -1.65 -4.56
N PHE A 274 19.25 -0.78 -4.08
CA PHE A 274 17.84 -0.82 -4.42
C PHE A 274 17.62 -0.71 -5.93
N LEU A 275 18.23 0.28 -6.59
CA LEU A 275 18.08 0.50 -8.03
C LEU A 275 18.64 -0.66 -8.85
N SER A 276 19.76 -1.22 -8.43
CA SER A 276 20.39 -2.38 -9.07
C SER A 276 19.52 -3.65 -8.95
N ILE A 277 18.96 -3.92 -7.77
CA ILE A 277 18.04 -5.07 -7.58
C ILE A 277 16.71 -4.81 -8.32
N TYR A 278 16.22 -3.58 -8.31
CA TYR A 278 14.98 -3.19 -8.98
C TYR A 278 15.03 -3.48 -10.48
N SER A 279 16.09 -3.11 -11.19
CA SER A 279 16.18 -3.35 -12.63
C SER A 279 16.13 -4.84 -12.96
N LEU A 280 16.90 -5.65 -12.24
CA LEU A 280 16.94 -7.10 -12.42
C LEU A 280 15.58 -7.75 -12.11
N ARG A 281 14.94 -7.33 -11.01
CA ARG A 281 13.65 -7.87 -10.58
C ARG A 281 12.50 -7.43 -11.49
N LYS A 282 12.53 -6.20 -12.00
CA LYS A 282 11.50 -5.68 -12.92
C LYS A 282 11.43 -6.52 -14.19
N GLU A 283 12.58 -6.85 -14.79
CA GLU A 283 12.62 -7.71 -15.99
C GLU A 283 12.05 -9.11 -15.73
N PHE A 284 12.34 -9.67 -14.56
CA PHE A 284 11.77 -10.95 -14.14
C PHE A 284 10.25 -10.85 -13.93
N ASP A 285 9.79 -9.84 -13.21
CA ASP A 285 8.37 -9.62 -12.92
C ASP A 285 7.58 -9.37 -14.20
N GLU A 286 8.09 -8.60 -15.17
CA GLU A 286 7.42 -8.36 -16.46
C GLU A 286 7.22 -9.66 -17.27
N ARG A 287 8.16 -10.60 -17.17
CA ARG A 287 8.09 -11.90 -17.87
C ARG A 287 7.26 -12.95 -17.14
N TYR A 288 7.30 -12.95 -15.80
CA TYR A 288 6.74 -14.01 -14.96
C TYR A 288 5.69 -13.51 -13.96
N SER A 289 5.11 -12.33 -14.18
CA SER A 289 4.12 -11.73 -13.27
C SER A 289 3.01 -12.72 -12.95
N ASN A 290 2.81 -12.96 -11.65
CA ASN A 290 1.71 -13.77 -11.14
C ASN A 290 0.35 -13.04 -11.19
N ASN A 291 0.36 -11.74 -11.51
CA ASN A 291 -0.79 -10.86 -11.31
C ASN A 291 -1.49 -10.59 -12.63
N ASP A 292 -2.30 -11.55 -13.09
CA ASP A 292 -3.33 -11.23 -14.08
C ASP A 292 -4.51 -10.61 -13.32
N MET A 293 -4.84 -9.35 -13.63
CA MET A 293 -5.57 -8.42 -12.76
C MET A 293 -6.99 -8.87 -12.35
N LEU A 294 -7.52 -9.92 -12.98
CA LEU A 294 -8.82 -10.50 -12.65
C LEU A 294 -8.74 -11.91 -12.06
N GLY A 295 -7.54 -12.45 -11.81
CA GLY A 295 -7.38 -13.85 -11.39
C GLY A 295 -7.55 -14.86 -12.54
N MET A 296 -7.82 -14.36 -13.76
CA MET A 296 -7.70 -15.08 -15.04
C MET A 296 -6.22 -15.24 -15.41
N GLY A 297 -5.41 -15.79 -14.50
CA GLY A 297 -3.98 -16.03 -14.71
C GLY A 297 -3.70 -16.57 -16.12
N PRO A 298 -2.55 -16.25 -16.74
CA PRO A 298 -2.28 -16.65 -18.11
C PRO A 298 -2.60 -18.14 -18.31
N ARG A 299 -3.47 -18.44 -19.28
CA ARG A 299 -3.82 -19.82 -19.65
C ARG A 299 -2.50 -20.52 -20.02
N GLY A 300 -2.18 -21.64 -19.36
CA GLY A 300 -0.98 -22.44 -19.65
C GLY A 300 0.15 -22.36 -18.62
N ARG A 301 -0.16 -22.34 -17.31
CA ARG A 301 0.84 -22.63 -16.25
C ARG A 301 1.13 -24.14 -16.18
N ASP A 302 1.64 -24.68 -17.28
CA ASP A 302 2.03 -26.08 -17.37
C ASP A 302 3.31 -26.32 -16.56
N GLN A 303 3.68 -27.58 -16.37
CA GLN A 303 4.87 -27.94 -15.59
C GLN A 303 6.15 -27.26 -16.12
N ASP A 304 6.22 -27.00 -17.43
CA ASP A 304 7.36 -26.34 -18.06
C ASP A 304 7.45 -24.85 -17.76
N TYR A 305 6.32 -24.15 -17.56
CA TYR A 305 6.31 -22.76 -17.10
C TYR A 305 6.98 -22.64 -15.72
N TRP A 306 6.61 -23.53 -14.79
CA TRP A 306 7.17 -23.53 -13.44
C TRP A 306 8.67 -23.87 -13.42
N LYS A 307 9.11 -24.79 -14.29
CA LYS A 307 10.55 -25.08 -14.46
C LYS A 307 11.31 -23.87 -15.01
N GLN A 308 10.78 -23.22 -16.06
CA GLN A 308 11.41 -22.03 -16.64
C GLN A 308 11.47 -20.88 -15.63
N ARG A 309 10.41 -20.66 -14.86
CA ARG A 309 10.38 -19.65 -13.80
C ARG A 309 11.41 -19.94 -12.71
N GLN A 310 11.53 -21.20 -12.28
CA GLN A 310 12.53 -21.59 -11.27
C GLN A 310 13.96 -21.37 -11.78
N GLU A 311 14.23 -21.67 -13.05
CA GLU A 311 15.55 -21.44 -13.65
C GLU A 311 15.84 -19.94 -13.78
N ALA A 312 14.87 -19.15 -14.23
CA ALA A 312 14.99 -17.70 -14.28
C ALA A 312 15.18 -17.08 -12.89
N GLU A 313 14.58 -17.64 -11.85
CA GLU A 313 14.76 -17.21 -10.45
C GLU A 313 16.19 -17.50 -9.96
N LYS A 314 16.78 -18.63 -10.34
CA LYS A 314 18.21 -18.92 -10.06
C LYS A 314 19.13 -17.94 -10.78
N GLN A 315 18.86 -17.66 -12.05
CA GLN A 315 19.64 -16.70 -12.83
C GLN A 315 19.53 -15.28 -12.25
N LEU A 316 18.33 -14.88 -11.84
CA LEU A 316 18.11 -13.61 -11.15
C LEU A 316 18.93 -13.53 -9.86
N ASN A 317 18.92 -14.56 -9.03
CA ASN A 317 19.70 -14.59 -7.80
C ASN A 317 21.21 -14.51 -8.06
N GLU A 318 21.71 -15.16 -9.11
CA GLU A 318 23.11 -15.05 -9.52
C GLU A 318 23.47 -13.65 -10.04
N GLN A 319 22.58 -13.00 -10.80
CA GLN A 319 22.79 -11.62 -11.24
C GLN A 319 22.78 -10.64 -10.06
N ILE A 320 21.89 -10.83 -9.09
CA ILE A 320 21.87 -10.05 -7.86
C ILE A 320 23.15 -10.27 -7.06
N ARG A 321 23.64 -11.52 -6.97
CA ARG A 321 24.92 -11.84 -6.33
C ARG A 321 26.09 -11.12 -6.99
N GLN A 322 26.15 -11.08 -8.32
CA GLN A 322 27.19 -10.38 -9.06
C GLN A 322 27.12 -8.86 -8.87
N ALA A 323 25.92 -8.29 -8.81
CA ALA A 323 25.72 -6.86 -8.61
C ALA A 323 26.08 -6.40 -7.18
N LEU A 324 25.74 -7.19 -6.16
CA LEU A 324 26.00 -6.86 -4.75
C LEU A 324 27.40 -7.27 -4.27
N GLY A 325 27.99 -8.30 -4.89
CA GLY A 325 29.16 -8.98 -4.35
C GLY A 325 28.80 -10.00 -3.25
N GLU A 326 29.75 -10.85 -2.89
CA GLU A 326 29.50 -12.04 -2.04
C GLU A 326 28.99 -11.70 -0.63
N GLU A 327 29.61 -10.70 0.00
CA GLU A 327 29.31 -10.31 1.38
C GLU A 327 27.90 -9.72 1.47
N ARG A 328 27.59 -8.71 0.66
CA ARG A 328 26.26 -8.07 0.63
C ARG A 328 25.18 -9.02 0.13
N TYR A 329 25.49 -9.93 -0.79
CA TYR A 329 24.55 -10.97 -1.19
C TYR A 329 24.20 -11.94 -0.04
N THR A 330 25.17 -12.24 0.83
CA THR A 330 24.91 -13.07 2.02
C THR A 330 23.95 -12.38 2.98
N ASP A 331 24.15 -11.08 3.21
CA ASP A 331 23.24 -10.27 4.03
C ASP A 331 21.86 -10.13 3.39
N TYR A 332 21.80 -9.94 2.07
CA TYR A 332 20.55 -9.93 1.30
C TYR A 332 19.78 -11.23 1.46
N ARG A 333 20.45 -12.38 1.39
CA ARG A 333 19.82 -13.69 1.60
C ARG A 333 19.33 -13.86 3.04
N ARG A 334 20.14 -13.48 4.03
CA ARG A 334 19.76 -13.50 5.46
C ARG A 334 18.54 -12.62 5.74
N ALA A 335 18.48 -11.43 5.15
CA ALA A 335 17.37 -10.50 5.35
C ALA A 335 16.01 -11.03 4.88
N LYS A 336 16.00 -11.99 3.94
CA LYS A 336 14.79 -12.68 3.49
C LYS A 336 14.42 -13.90 4.32
N ASP A 337 15.36 -14.42 5.10
CA ASP A 337 15.15 -15.59 5.94
C ASP A 337 14.33 -15.21 7.17
N TYR A 338 13.15 -15.82 7.31
CA TYR A 338 12.24 -15.52 8.41
C TYR A 338 12.84 -15.88 9.78
N ASP A 339 13.64 -16.94 9.88
CA ASP A 339 14.29 -17.32 11.14
C ASP A 339 15.33 -16.26 11.54
N TYR A 340 16.05 -15.69 10.57
CA TYR A 340 16.96 -14.55 10.80
C TYR A 340 16.20 -13.28 11.24
N GLN A 341 15.11 -12.94 10.55
CA GLN A 341 14.27 -11.78 10.89
C GLN A 341 13.77 -11.86 12.33
N GLN A 342 13.37 -13.04 12.80
CA GLN A 342 12.95 -13.25 14.19
C GLN A 342 14.10 -13.12 15.19
N LEU A 343 15.32 -13.54 14.84
CA LEU A 343 16.50 -13.33 15.68
C LEU A 343 16.83 -11.84 15.80
N VAL A 344 16.77 -11.07 14.71
CA VAL A 344 16.97 -9.61 14.73
C VAL A 344 15.89 -8.92 15.57
N ALA A 345 14.62 -9.34 15.42
CA ALA A 345 13.52 -8.80 16.21
C ALA A 345 13.66 -9.11 17.71
N ALA A 346 14.08 -10.32 18.05
CA ALA A 346 14.40 -10.69 19.43
C ALA A 346 15.56 -9.86 19.97
N GLY A 347 16.64 -9.72 19.20
CA GLY A 347 17.79 -8.89 19.59
C GLY A 347 17.40 -7.45 19.91
N LYS A 348 16.63 -6.81 19.02
CA LYS A 348 16.11 -5.44 19.24
C LYS A 348 15.21 -5.34 20.47
N ARG A 349 14.29 -6.29 20.67
CA ARG A 349 13.31 -6.26 21.77
C ARG A 349 13.94 -6.48 23.14
N PHE A 350 14.95 -7.36 23.22
CA PHE A 350 15.60 -7.74 24.48
C PHE A 350 16.94 -7.02 24.70
N GLY A 351 17.32 -6.09 23.82
CA GLY A 351 18.56 -5.32 23.95
C GLY A 351 19.83 -6.18 23.85
N LEU A 352 19.80 -7.23 23.02
CA LEU A 352 20.95 -8.10 22.80
C LEU A 352 21.99 -7.42 21.90
N PRO A 353 23.27 -7.84 21.95
CA PRO A 353 24.29 -7.37 21.01
C PRO A 353 23.85 -7.49 19.54
N GLU A 354 24.20 -6.50 18.72
CA GLU A 354 23.76 -6.42 17.31
C GLU A 354 24.18 -7.64 16.48
N ASN A 355 25.29 -8.29 16.85
CA ASN A 355 25.80 -9.48 16.19
C ASN A 355 25.19 -10.80 16.69
N THR A 356 24.32 -10.79 17.71
CA THR A 356 23.72 -12.03 18.23
C THR A 356 22.92 -12.77 17.15
N ALA A 357 22.19 -12.05 16.30
CA ALA A 357 21.40 -12.66 15.23
C ALA A 357 22.30 -13.33 14.18
N SER A 358 23.36 -12.66 13.70
CA SER A 358 24.30 -13.21 12.73
C SER A 358 25.08 -14.39 13.30
N GLN A 359 25.55 -14.31 14.54
CA GLN A 359 26.24 -15.41 15.22
C GLN A 359 25.36 -16.66 15.34
N LEU A 360 24.10 -16.51 15.75
CA LEU A 360 23.18 -17.64 15.87
C LEU A 360 22.78 -18.22 14.52
N TYR A 361 22.73 -17.40 13.48
CA TYR A 361 22.50 -17.84 12.12
C TYR A 361 23.70 -18.61 11.55
N ASP A 362 24.92 -18.15 11.80
CA ASP A 362 26.14 -18.85 11.39
C ASP A 362 26.29 -20.18 12.16
N LEU A 363 25.91 -20.19 13.44
CA LEU A 363 25.85 -21.40 14.25
C LEU A 363 24.84 -22.43 13.69
N ARG A 364 23.68 -21.97 13.20
CA ARG A 364 22.72 -22.83 12.50
C ARG A 364 23.37 -23.47 11.28
N ASP A 365 24.01 -22.68 10.42
CA ASP A 365 24.63 -23.19 9.19
C ASP A 365 25.76 -24.19 9.50
N ALA A 366 26.58 -23.91 10.51
CA ALA A 366 27.61 -24.83 11.00
C ALA A 366 27.03 -26.13 11.57
N THR A 367 25.91 -26.05 12.27
CA THR A 367 25.20 -27.22 12.83
C THR A 367 24.65 -28.11 11.71
N LEU A 368 24.03 -27.52 10.68
CA LEU A 368 23.53 -28.25 9.52
C LEU A 368 24.66 -28.90 8.71
N ALA A 369 25.79 -28.21 8.53
CA ALA A 369 26.97 -28.78 7.89
C ALA A 369 27.52 -29.96 8.69
N SER A 370 27.54 -29.88 10.02
CA SER A 370 27.98 -30.97 10.91
C SER A 370 27.02 -32.16 10.87
N SER A 371 25.71 -31.91 10.84
CA SER A 371 24.68 -32.94 10.65
C SER A 371 24.90 -33.74 9.35
N LYS A 372 25.20 -33.05 8.24
CA LYS A 372 25.54 -33.68 6.96
C LYS A 372 26.82 -34.51 7.02
N ARG A 373 27.86 -34.02 7.70
CA ARG A 373 29.12 -34.78 7.88
C ARG A 373 28.90 -36.05 8.69
N LEU A 374 28.15 -35.98 9.80
CA LEU A 374 27.79 -37.16 10.61
C LEU A 374 27.00 -38.20 9.80
N ALA A 375 26.13 -37.74 8.91
CA ALA A 375 25.39 -38.63 8.02
C ALA A 375 26.32 -39.41 7.07
N ALA A 376 27.33 -38.73 6.52
CA ALA A 376 28.28 -39.26 5.55
C ALA A 376 29.46 -40.05 6.17
N ASP A 377 29.60 -40.07 7.49
CA ASP A 377 30.69 -40.78 8.16
C ASP A 377 30.43 -42.30 8.19
N ASP A 378 31.17 -43.06 7.39
CA ASP A 378 31.02 -44.52 7.30
C ASP A 378 31.63 -45.28 8.49
N THR A 379 32.32 -44.59 9.40
CA THR A 379 32.90 -45.21 10.61
C THR A 379 31.91 -45.35 11.77
N LEU A 380 30.78 -44.63 11.70
CA LEU A 380 29.75 -44.61 12.74
C LEU A 380 28.58 -45.54 12.40
N THR A 381 28.10 -46.30 13.39
CA THR A 381 26.85 -47.06 13.26
C THR A 381 25.63 -46.15 13.19
N ALA A 382 24.49 -46.67 12.74
CA ALA A 382 23.24 -45.90 12.68
C ALA A 382 22.82 -45.38 14.07
N GLU A 383 23.06 -46.15 15.13
CA GLU A 383 22.80 -45.79 16.52
C GLU A 383 23.75 -44.68 16.99
N GLN A 384 25.04 -44.78 16.68
CA GLN A 384 26.04 -43.75 17.02
C GLN A 384 25.77 -42.43 16.28
N LYS A 385 25.35 -42.49 15.02
CA LYS A 385 24.92 -41.31 14.25
C LYS A 385 23.71 -40.64 14.88
N LYS A 386 22.69 -41.42 15.26
CA LYS A 386 21.49 -40.89 15.94
C LYS A 386 21.85 -40.19 17.25
N GLU A 387 22.70 -40.80 18.07
CA GLU A 387 23.10 -40.19 19.34
C GLU A 387 23.92 -38.92 19.14
N SER A 388 24.86 -38.92 18.18
CA SER A 388 25.65 -37.73 17.83
C SER A 388 24.78 -36.57 17.34
N LEU A 389 23.73 -36.86 16.55
CA LEU A 389 22.77 -35.86 16.10
C LEU A 389 21.95 -35.26 17.24
N LYS A 390 21.56 -36.09 18.24
CA LYS A 390 20.86 -35.62 19.44
C LYS A 390 21.75 -34.69 20.27
N THR A 391 23.00 -35.08 20.51
CA THR A 391 23.96 -34.24 21.24
C THR A 391 24.17 -32.92 20.52
N LEU A 392 24.41 -32.96 19.20
CA LEU A 392 24.58 -31.76 18.38
C LEU A 392 23.35 -30.83 18.45
N ALA A 393 22.15 -31.40 18.46
CA ALA A 393 20.92 -30.62 18.58
C ALA A 393 20.75 -29.99 19.98
N ALA A 394 21.05 -30.75 21.04
CA ALA A 394 21.01 -30.26 22.42
C ALA A 394 22.03 -29.13 22.66
N ASP A 395 23.26 -29.28 22.14
CA ASP A 395 24.30 -28.26 22.23
C ASP A 395 23.90 -26.96 21.54
N MET A 396 23.33 -27.06 20.33
CA MET A 396 22.79 -25.91 19.61
C MET A 396 21.67 -25.23 20.43
N ARG A 397 20.73 -26.01 20.98
CA ARG A 397 19.64 -25.46 21.81
C ARG A 397 20.16 -24.69 23.02
N ASN A 398 21.17 -25.23 23.68
CA ASN A 398 21.81 -24.60 24.84
C ASN A 398 22.52 -23.30 24.45
N GLN A 399 23.23 -23.27 23.32
CA GLN A 399 23.90 -22.08 22.82
C GLN A 399 22.92 -20.97 22.42
N VAL A 400 21.84 -21.31 21.71
CA VAL A 400 20.76 -20.36 21.39
C VAL A 400 20.13 -19.80 22.66
N THR A 401 19.87 -20.66 23.65
CA THR A 401 19.27 -20.24 24.93
C THR A 401 20.21 -19.33 25.73
N ALA A 402 21.51 -19.60 25.71
CA ALA A 402 22.50 -18.77 26.38
C ALA A 402 22.64 -17.40 25.71
N ALA A 403 22.59 -17.35 24.37
CA ALA A 403 22.74 -16.10 23.62
C ALA A 403 21.49 -15.21 23.65
N LEU A 404 20.29 -15.80 23.57
CA LEU A 404 19.03 -15.05 23.58
C LEU A 404 18.51 -14.77 25.00
N GLY A 405 18.91 -15.58 25.97
CA GLY A 405 18.27 -15.64 27.28
C GLY A 405 17.00 -16.50 27.28
N GLN A 406 16.57 -16.95 28.46
CA GLN A 406 15.50 -17.94 28.62
C GLN A 406 14.16 -17.50 28.01
N GLU A 407 13.73 -16.27 28.25
CA GLU A 407 12.43 -15.78 27.76
C GLU A 407 12.41 -15.67 26.23
N ALA A 408 13.42 -15.03 25.64
CA ALA A 408 13.51 -14.84 24.19
C ALA A 408 13.72 -16.18 23.47
N ALA A 409 14.53 -17.09 24.00
CA ALA A 409 14.72 -18.42 23.45
C ALA A 409 13.43 -19.26 23.50
N SER A 410 12.70 -19.22 24.63
CA SER A 410 11.41 -19.89 24.75
C SER A 410 10.41 -19.38 23.72
N ALA A 411 10.27 -18.06 23.58
CA ALA A 411 9.40 -17.46 22.57
C ALA A 411 9.83 -17.82 21.14
N TYR A 412 11.14 -17.80 20.87
CA TYR A 412 11.72 -18.15 19.58
C TYR A 412 11.35 -19.59 19.20
N PHE A 413 11.63 -20.57 20.06
CA PHE A 413 11.29 -21.97 19.79
C PHE A 413 9.78 -22.23 19.74
N ASN A 414 8.98 -21.62 20.61
CA ASN A 414 7.53 -21.82 20.64
C ASN A 414 6.81 -21.25 19.40
N ASN A 415 7.39 -20.24 18.74
CA ASN A 415 6.90 -19.72 17.46
C ASN A 415 7.34 -20.57 16.25
N GLY A 416 7.78 -21.81 16.50
CA GLY A 416 8.19 -22.77 15.48
C GLY A 416 9.51 -22.42 14.79
N ARG A 417 10.36 -21.59 15.41
CA ARG A 417 11.69 -21.29 14.86
C ARG A 417 12.64 -22.43 15.14
N MET A 418 13.53 -22.71 14.20
CA MET A 418 14.42 -23.87 14.25
C MET A 418 13.69 -25.21 14.46
N ASN A 419 12.49 -25.38 13.86
CA ASN A 419 11.76 -26.65 13.91
C ASN A 419 12.59 -27.86 13.42
N TRP A 420 13.58 -27.63 12.56
CA TRP A 420 14.54 -28.65 12.14
C TRP A 420 15.34 -29.25 13.29
N LEU A 421 15.57 -28.50 14.37
CA LEU A 421 16.30 -28.96 15.55
C LEU A 421 15.57 -30.11 16.24
N GLN A 422 14.24 -30.05 16.30
CA GLN A 422 13.39 -31.12 16.84
C GLN A 422 13.51 -32.43 16.04
N GLN A 423 13.85 -32.35 14.75
CA GLN A 423 14.10 -33.53 13.92
C GLN A 423 15.47 -34.12 14.21
N MET A 424 16.48 -33.28 14.43
CA MET A 424 17.80 -33.73 14.86
C MET A 424 17.79 -34.33 16.28
N GLU A 425 16.99 -33.78 17.20
CA GLU A 425 16.71 -34.37 18.52
C GLU A 425 16.04 -35.76 18.43
N LYS A 426 15.38 -36.08 17.31
CA LYS A 426 14.85 -37.43 17.01
C LYS A 426 15.85 -38.33 16.29
N GLY A 427 17.05 -37.84 16.00
CA GLY A 427 18.12 -38.55 15.31
C GLY A 427 18.00 -38.55 13.78
N TYR A 428 17.27 -37.59 13.20
CA TYR A 428 17.18 -37.43 11.75
C TYR A 428 18.16 -36.40 11.21
N VAL A 429 18.66 -36.65 10.01
CA VAL A 429 19.45 -35.68 9.25
C VAL A 429 18.49 -34.73 8.55
N VAL A 430 18.80 -33.44 8.62
CA VAL A 430 17.99 -32.36 8.05
C VAL A 430 18.78 -31.64 6.96
N GLU A 431 18.11 -31.40 5.83
CA GLU A 431 18.52 -30.40 4.86
C GLU A 431 17.49 -29.29 4.80
N LEU A 432 17.93 -28.03 4.82
CA LEU A 432 17.08 -26.88 4.54
C LEU A 432 17.06 -26.60 3.03
N ASP A 433 15.95 -26.08 2.53
CA ASP A 433 15.89 -25.50 1.18
C ASP A 433 16.63 -24.16 1.09
N ASP A 434 16.71 -23.61 -0.13
CA ASP A 434 17.40 -22.35 -0.43
C ASP A 434 16.82 -21.15 0.34
N ASN A 435 15.61 -21.28 0.90
CA ASN A 435 14.93 -20.26 1.71
C ASN A 435 15.08 -20.50 3.23
N GLY A 436 15.76 -21.56 3.65
CA GLY A 436 15.96 -21.91 5.05
C GLY A 436 14.70 -22.43 5.76
N GLN A 437 13.60 -22.69 5.04
CA GLN A 437 12.28 -22.91 5.64
C GLN A 437 11.81 -24.36 5.61
N SER A 438 12.02 -25.09 4.50
CA SER A 438 11.58 -26.48 4.41
C SER A 438 12.67 -27.46 4.83
N THR A 439 12.30 -28.42 5.67
CA THR A 439 13.18 -29.48 6.16
C THR A 439 12.96 -30.75 5.36
N ARG A 440 13.98 -31.21 4.62
CA ARG A 440 14.01 -32.58 4.09
C ARG A 440 14.63 -33.51 5.12
N ILE A 441 13.85 -34.49 5.56
CA ILE A 441 14.32 -35.55 6.46
C ILE A 441 15.00 -36.64 5.62
N VAL A 442 16.26 -36.94 5.93
CA VAL A 442 17.00 -38.06 5.32
C VAL A 442 17.06 -39.22 6.31
N ASN A 443 16.48 -40.35 5.94
CA ASN A 443 16.56 -41.58 6.73
C ASN A 443 17.98 -42.15 6.66
N LEU A 444 18.63 -42.27 7.81
CA LEU A 444 19.97 -42.86 7.98
C LEU A 444 20.08 -44.32 7.50
N THR A 445 18.96 -44.98 7.18
CA THR A 445 18.88 -46.38 6.73
C THR A 445 18.79 -46.56 5.22
N SER A 446 18.81 -45.51 4.40
CA SER A 446 18.76 -45.68 2.95
C SER A 446 20.17 -45.93 2.39
N PRO A 447 20.49 -47.14 1.87
CA PRO A 447 21.75 -47.36 1.16
C PRO A 447 21.85 -46.40 -0.04
N PRO A 448 23.06 -46.02 -0.47
CA PRO A 448 23.23 -45.11 -1.59
C PRO A 448 22.50 -45.69 -2.81
N LYS A 449 21.57 -44.91 -3.38
CA LYS A 449 20.98 -45.25 -4.66
C LYS A 449 22.12 -45.34 -5.66
N LYS A 450 22.48 -46.56 -6.06
CA LYS A 450 23.38 -46.79 -7.18
C LYS A 450 22.82 -46.00 -8.37
N LYS A 451 23.58 -45.02 -8.86
CA LYS A 451 23.31 -44.39 -10.14
C LYS A 451 23.27 -45.52 -11.18
N LYS A 452 22.12 -45.70 -11.82
CA LYS A 452 22.00 -46.54 -13.01
C LYS A 452 22.44 -45.74 -14.22
#